data_AF-A0A2V9DFB6-F1
#
_entry.id   AF-A0A2V9DFB6-F1
#
_cell.length_a   1.000
_cell.length_b   1.000
_cell.length_c   1.000
_cell.angle_alpha   90.00
_cell.angle_beta   90.00
_cell.angle_gamma   90.00
#
_symmetry.space_group_name_H-M   'P 1'
#
loop_
_entity.id
_entity.type
_entity.pdbx_description
1 polymer ?
#
loop_
_entity_poly.entity_id
_entity_poly.type
_entity_poly.pdbx_seq_one_letter_code
_entity_poly.pdbx_strand_id
1 'polypeptide(L)'
;LSYATDGFKYVVFKNPDWDFRTLNLDNDVALADKVDNGTTSAMDPNLKEFFRNGGKLLMYHGWSDPQVSPVNTVNYFNTVLKATDGVAADSIRLFMLPGMRHCGGGDGPNAFDAIGALAQWFEKGQAPNQMVASHSTNGVVDRTRPICAYPQIAAYSGTGSIDEAANFVCKSP
;
A
#
# COMPACT_ATOMS: atom_id res chain seq x y z
N LEU A 1 -14.16 6.24 13.91
CA LEU A 1 -15.49 6.69 13.45
C LEU A 1 -15.52 8.18 13.09
N SER A 2 -14.83 9.07 13.83
CA SER A 2 -14.87 10.53 13.60
C SER A 2 -14.55 10.96 12.16
N TYR A 3 -13.51 10.38 11.54
CA TYR A 3 -13.09 10.80 10.18
C TYR A 3 -14.20 10.68 9.13
N ALA A 4 -14.89 9.54 9.08
CA ALA A 4 -15.99 9.34 8.13
C ALA A 4 -17.18 10.24 8.49
N THR A 5 -17.52 10.36 9.78
CA THR A 5 -18.66 11.18 10.20
C THR A 5 -18.43 12.67 9.93
N ASP A 6 -17.20 13.16 10.12
CA ASP A 6 -16.88 14.57 9.92
C ASP A 6 -16.92 14.95 8.44
N GLY A 7 -16.46 14.06 7.55
CA GLY A 7 -16.60 14.25 6.10
C GLY A 7 -18.07 14.42 5.70
N PHE A 8 -18.94 13.51 6.15
CA PHE A 8 -20.37 13.62 5.85
C PHE A 8 -21.04 14.85 6.51
N LYS A 9 -20.72 15.15 7.76
CA LYS A 9 -21.27 16.31 8.48
C LYS A 9 -20.88 17.64 7.85
N TYR A 10 -19.59 17.87 7.65
CA TYR A 10 -19.08 19.21 7.36
C TYR A 10 -18.85 19.46 5.86
N VAL A 11 -18.65 18.41 5.06
CA VAL A 11 -18.40 18.54 3.63
C VAL A 11 -19.65 18.18 2.82
N VAL A 12 -20.19 16.96 3.01
CA VAL A 12 -21.28 16.43 2.18
C VAL A 12 -22.62 17.10 2.49
N PHE A 13 -23.08 17.00 3.74
CA PHE A 13 -24.40 17.53 4.15
C PHE A 13 -24.36 18.94 4.71
N LYS A 14 -23.17 19.41 5.13
CA LYS A 14 -22.97 20.70 5.80
C LYS A 14 -23.93 20.88 6.99
N ASN A 15 -24.15 19.80 7.72
CA ASN A 15 -25.00 19.71 8.90
C ASN A 15 -24.20 19.06 10.06
N PRO A 16 -23.76 19.84 11.06
CA PRO A 16 -22.99 19.32 12.20
C PRO A 16 -23.77 18.32 13.06
N ASP A 17 -25.10 18.38 13.01
CA ASP A 17 -26.01 17.54 13.81
C ASP A 17 -26.43 16.25 13.09
N TRP A 18 -25.93 15.99 11.87
CA TRP A 18 -26.24 14.77 11.13
C TRP A 18 -25.82 13.50 11.88
N ASP A 19 -26.68 12.48 11.93
CA ASP A 19 -26.40 11.19 12.57
C ASP A 19 -25.92 10.17 11.53
N PHE A 20 -24.75 9.57 11.76
CA PHE A 20 -24.20 8.55 10.87
C PHE A 20 -25.10 7.32 10.70
N ARG A 21 -26.02 7.09 11.65
CA ARG A 21 -27.00 6.00 11.57
C ARG A 21 -28.05 6.22 10.49
N THR A 22 -28.19 7.44 9.98
CA THR A 22 -29.13 7.76 8.90
C THR A 22 -28.48 7.71 7.51
N LEU A 23 -27.21 7.27 7.40
CA LEU A 23 -26.51 7.16 6.12
C LEU A 23 -27.26 6.22 5.18
N ASN A 24 -27.61 6.72 4.01
CA ASN A 24 -28.22 5.96 2.92
C ASN A 24 -27.15 5.59 1.88
N LEU A 25 -26.77 4.31 1.84
CA LEU A 25 -25.73 3.82 0.93
C LEU A 25 -26.11 3.93 -0.56
N ASP A 26 -27.40 4.01 -0.89
CA ASP A 26 -27.85 4.10 -2.29
C ASP A 26 -27.57 5.47 -2.91
N ASN A 27 -27.59 6.55 -2.11
CA ASN A 27 -27.54 7.91 -2.61
C ASN A 27 -26.43 8.77 -1.98
N ASP A 28 -26.14 8.58 -0.69
CA ASP A 28 -25.27 9.50 0.04
C ASP A 28 -23.80 9.34 -0.35
N VAL A 29 -23.38 8.12 -0.72
CA VAL A 29 -22.03 7.87 -1.24
C VAL A 29 -21.85 8.55 -2.60
N ALA A 30 -22.83 8.41 -3.51
CA ALA A 30 -22.80 9.09 -4.80
C ALA A 30 -22.84 10.63 -4.65
N LEU A 31 -23.56 11.13 -3.65
CA LEU A 31 -23.53 12.55 -3.29
C LEU A 31 -22.15 12.96 -2.78
N ALA A 32 -21.51 12.16 -1.92
CA ALA A 32 -20.18 12.43 -1.42
C ALA A 32 -19.16 12.53 -2.56
N ASP A 33 -19.18 11.58 -3.51
CA ASP A 33 -18.33 11.61 -4.70
C ASP A 33 -18.57 12.86 -5.56
N LYS A 34 -19.85 13.23 -5.74
CA LYS A 34 -20.22 14.43 -6.49
C LYS A 34 -19.75 15.71 -5.80
N VAL A 35 -19.84 15.78 -4.46
CA VAL A 35 -19.37 16.93 -3.67
C VAL A 35 -17.85 17.01 -3.67
N ASP A 36 -17.15 15.87 -3.58
CA ASP A 36 -15.70 15.81 -3.71
C ASP A 36 -15.21 16.35 -5.06
N ASN A 37 -15.92 16.00 -6.14
CA ASN A 37 -15.64 16.45 -7.50
C ASN A 37 -14.16 16.22 -7.91
N GLY A 38 -13.54 15.15 -7.41
CA GLY A 38 -12.14 14.80 -7.67
C GLY A 38 -11.11 15.65 -6.93
N THR A 39 -11.51 16.39 -5.90
CA THR A 39 -10.60 17.27 -5.15
C THR A 39 -9.76 16.48 -4.13
N THR A 40 -10.39 15.54 -3.42
CA THR A 40 -9.73 14.72 -2.39
C THR A 40 -9.56 13.27 -2.83
N SER A 41 -10.37 12.79 -3.77
CA SER A 41 -10.20 11.46 -4.35
C SER A 41 -8.87 11.34 -5.10
N ALA A 42 -7.98 10.49 -4.58
CA ALA A 42 -6.68 10.18 -5.19
C ALA A 42 -6.74 8.90 -6.05
N MET A 43 -7.86 8.69 -6.74
CA MET A 43 -8.17 7.43 -7.43
C MET A 43 -7.96 7.47 -8.95
N ASP A 44 -7.45 8.58 -9.51
CA ASP A 44 -7.08 8.63 -10.93
C ASP A 44 -5.95 7.62 -11.22
N PRO A 45 -6.20 6.59 -12.07
CA PRO A 45 -5.18 5.60 -12.38
C PRO A 45 -4.24 6.03 -13.51
N ASN A 46 -4.54 7.12 -14.24
CA ASN A 46 -3.78 7.54 -15.40
C ASN A 46 -2.56 8.38 -15.01
N LEU A 47 -1.54 7.71 -14.48
CA LEU A 47 -0.27 8.32 -14.11
C LEU A 47 0.75 8.36 -15.27
N LYS A 48 0.29 8.34 -16.53
CA LYS A 48 1.17 8.27 -17.73
C LYS A 48 2.17 9.41 -17.77
N GLU A 49 1.74 10.63 -17.50
CA GLU A 49 2.61 11.80 -17.54
C GLU A 49 3.69 11.74 -16.47
N PHE A 50 3.32 11.36 -15.23
CA PHE A 50 4.27 11.14 -14.14
C PHE A 50 5.38 10.16 -14.53
N PHE A 51 5.01 9.00 -15.09
CA PHE A 51 5.99 8.00 -15.50
C PHE A 51 6.80 8.40 -16.72
N ARG A 52 6.22 9.12 -17.70
CA ARG A 52 6.95 9.66 -18.87
C ARG A 52 8.01 10.68 -18.46
N ASN A 53 7.78 11.40 -17.38
CA ASN A 53 8.74 12.35 -16.80
C ASN A 53 9.77 11.66 -15.87
N GLY A 54 9.88 10.33 -15.92
CA GLY A 54 10.86 9.56 -15.14
C GLY A 54 10.45 9.29 -13.69
N GLY A 55 9.20 9.62 -13.31
CA GLY A 55 8.68 9.38 -11.98
C GLY A 55 8.76 7.90 -11.58
N LYS A 56 9.09 7.64 -10.32
CA LYS A 56 9.12 6.30 -9.70
C LYS A 56 8.13 6.25 -8.55
N LEU A 57 7.32 5.20 -8.50
CA LEU A 57 6.31 4.99 -7.47
C LEU A 57 6.56 3.68 -6.73
N LEU A 58 6.92 3.79 -5.45
CA LEU A 58 7.02 2.66 -4.53
C LEU A 58 5.81 2.70 -3.60
N MET A 59 4.99 1.65 -3.65
CA MET A 59 3.82 1.47 -2.81
C MET A 59 4.07 0.33 -1.83
N TYR A 60 3.49 0.43 -0.64
CA TYR A 60 3.44 -0.69 0.29
C TYR A 60 2.12 -0.71 1.06
N HIS A 61 1.73 -1.88 1.56
CA HIS A 61 0.56 -2.03 2.44
C HIS A 61 0.71 -3.28 3.32
N GLY A 62 0.21 -3.21 4.55
CA GLY A 62 0.13 -4.35 5.45
C GLY A 62 -1.09 -5.22 5.17
N TRP A 63 -0.90 -6.54 5.00
CA TRP A 63 -2.03 -7.46 4.80
C TRP A 63 -2.98 -7.54 6.00
N SER A 64 -2.53 -7.11 7.17
CA SER A 64 -3.31 -7.13 8.41
C SER A 64 -3.77 -5.73 8.83
N ASP A 65 -3.81 -4.76 7.91
CA ASP A 65 -4.35 -3.42 8.17
C ASP A 65 -5.86 -3.49 8.46
N PRO A 66 -6.32 -3.12 9.67
CA PRO A 66 -7.73 -3.14 10.03
C PRO A 66 -8.46 -1.84 9.66
N GLN A 67 -7.75 -0.79 9.24
CA GLN A 67 -8.29 0.55 8.98
C GLN A 67 -8.54 0.78 7.49
N VAL A 68 -7.58 0.40 6.65
CA VAL A 68 -7.67 0.54 5.19
C VAL A 68 -7.52 -0.84 4.57
N SER A 69 -8.43 -1.22 3.68
CA SER A 69 -8.37 -2.53 3.04
C SER A 69 -7.12 -2.65 2.15
N PRO A 70 -6.23 -3.64 2.39
CA PRO A 70 -5.06 -3.86 1.53
C PRO A 70 -5.45 -4.25 0.10
N VAL A 71 -6.64 -4.82 -0.09
CA VAL A 71 -7.18 -5.17 -1.41
C VAL A 71 -7.37 -3.93 -2.28
N ASN A 72 -7.70 -2.77 -1.69
CA ASN A 72 -7.84 -1.52 -2.44
C ASN A 72 -6.51 -1.09 -3.07
N THR A 73 -5.40 -1.26 -2.37
CA THR A 73 -4.06 -0.95 -2.90
C THR A 73 -3.67 -1.88 -4.03
N VAL A 74 -3.95 -3.18 -3.90
CA VAL A 74 -3.72 -4.16 -4.98
C VAL A 74 -4.56 -3.80 -6.21
N ASN A 75 -5.84 -3.46 -6.02
CA ASN A 75 -6.71 -3.05 -7.10
C ASN A 75 -6.19 -1.80 -7.80
N TYR A 76 -5.85 -0.74 -7.04
CA TYR A 76 -5.33 0.51 -7.61
C TYR A 76 -4.02 0.28 -8.38
N PHE A 77 -3.08 -0.49 -7.83
CA PHE A 77 -1.83 -0.85 -8.52
C PHE A 77 -2.10 -1.51 -9.88
N ASN A 78 -3.00 -2.50 -9.93
CA ASN A 78 -3.38 -3.17 -11.17
C ASN A 78 -4.12 -2.22 -12.13
N THR A 79 -4.97 -1.32 -11.63
CA THR A 79 -5.65 -0.32 -12.43
C THR A 79 -4.66 0.67 -13.04
N VAL A 80 -3.65 1.14 -12.31
CA VAL A 80 -2.58 2.01 -12.83
C VAL A 80 -1.78 1.29 -13.91
N LEU A 81 -1.37 0.04 -13.68
CA LEU A 81 -0.66 -0.75 -14.71
C LEU A 81 -1.46 -0.86 -16.00
N LYS A 82 -2.77 -1.13 -15.90
CA LYS A 82 -3.67 -1.22 -17.05
C LYS A 82 -3.88 0.14 -17.72
N ALA A 83 -4.15 1.19 -16.94
CA ALA A 83 -4.47 2.52 -17.45
C ALA A 83 -3.27 3.20 -18.12
N THR A 84 -2.04 2.78 -17.79
CA THR A 84 -0.81 3.37 -18.33
C THR A 84 -0.27 2.64 -19.57
N ASP A 85 -0.94 1.60 -20.06
CA ASP A 85 -0.55 0.84 -21.26
C ASP A 85 0.94 0.41 -21.27
N GLY A 86 1.43 -0.06 -20.12
CA GLY A 86 2.81 -0.56 -19.96
C GLY A 86 3.86 0.51 -19.60
N VAL A 87 3.54 1.80 -19.70
CA VAL A 87 4.47 2.90 -19.33
C VAL A 87 4.93 2.78 -17.87
N ALA A 88 4.07 2.29 -16.98
CA ALA A 88 4.38 2.14 -15.55
C ALA A 88 5.23 0.90 -15.20
N ALA A 89 5.35 -0.11 -16.08
CA ALA A 89 5.82 -1.45 -15.71
C ALA A 89 7.19 -1.47 -15.00
N ASP A 90 8.12 -0.62 -15.43
CA ASP A 90 9.46 -0.48 -14.85
C ASP A 90 9.62 0.72 -13.90
N SER A 91 8.51 1.37 -13.55
CA SER A 91 8.48 2.59 -12.75
C SER A 91 7.51 2.54 -11.56
N ILE A 92 6.77 1.43 -11.39
CA ILE A 92 5.94 1.17 -10.21
C ILE A 92 6.32 -0.15 -9.54
N ARG A 93 6.38 -0.17 -8.21
CA ARG A 93 6.58 -1.39 -7.40
C ARG A 93 5.62 -1.36 -6.21
N LEU A 94 5.00 -2.49 -5.93
CA LEU A 94 4.13 -2.69 -4.77
C LEU A 94 4.73 -3.77 -3.85
N PHE A 95 4.82 -3.50 -2.56
CA PHE A 95 5.26 -4.45 -1.53
C PHE A 95 4.12 -4.70 -0.54
N MET A 96 3.62 -5.93 -0.50
CA MET A 96 2.57 -6.32 0.45
C MET A 96 3.19 -7.08 1.63
N LEU A 97 2.98 -6.60 2.85
CA LEU A 97 3.66 -7.10 4.05
C LEU A 97 2.73 -8.00 4.88
N PRO A 98 2.96 -9.32 4.94
CA PRO A 98 2.19 -10.22 5.80
C PRO A 98 2.39 -9.89 7.27
N GLY A 99 1.29 -9.81 8.03
CA GLY A 99 1.30 -9.56 9.47
C GLY A 99 1.53 -8.10 9.87
N MET A 100 1.88 -7.22 8.94
CA MET A 100 1.93 -5.78 9.20
C MET A 100 0.51 -5.20 9.28
N ARG A 101 0.26 -4.34 10.27
CA ARG A 101 -1.01 -3.62 10.45
C ARG A 101 -0.95 -2.25 9.75
N HIS A 102 -1.73 -1.28 10.25
CA HIS A 102 -1.82 0.06 9.66
C HIS A 102 -0.49 0.81 9.76
N CYS A 103 0.15 1.03 8.60
CA CYS A 103 1.47 1.66 8.41
C CYS A 103 2.67 0.94 9.06
N GLY A 104 2.47 0.15 10.10
CA GLY A 104 3.53 -0.57 10.82
C GLY A 104 2.97 -1.44 11.94
N GLY A 105 3.85 -1.99 12.78
CA GLY A 105 3.50 -2.92 13.84
C GLY A 105 2.83 -4.20 13.34
N GLY A 106 2.18 -4.93 14.24
CA GLY A 106 1.62 -6.26 13.96
C GLY A 106 2.64 -7.39 14.14
N ASP A 107 2.20 -8.62 13.87
CA ASP A 107 2.94 -9.84 14.24
C ASP A 107 4.01 -10.24 13.21
N GLY A 108 4.06 -9.53 12.09
CA GLY A 108 5.00 -9.76 11.00
C GLY A 108 6.09 -8.68 10.90
N PRO A 109 7.16 -8.95 10.11
CA PRO A 109 8.15 -7.93 9.80
C PRO A 109 7.53 -6.68 9.17
N ASN A 110 7.76 -5.53 9.80
CA ASN A 110 7.10 -4.26 9.48
C ASN A 110 8.04 -3.05 9.41
N ALA A 111 9.32 -3.21 9.78
CA ALA A 111 10.33 -2.17 9.63
C ALA A 111 11.23 -2.45 8.43
N PHE A 112 11.35 -1.49 7.49
CA PHE A 112 12.13 -1.62 6.26
C PHE A 112 12.48 -0.23 5.72
N ASP A 113 13.54 -0.14 4.92
CA ASP A 113 14.03 1.14 4.36
C ASP A 113 13.44 1.42 2.97
N ALA A 114 12.17 1.83 2.95
CA ALA A 114 11.49 2.22 1.71
C ALA A 114 12.11 3.45 1.04
N ILE A 115 12.59 4.41 1.84
CA ILE A 115 13.16 5.67 1.36
C ILE A 115 14.52 5.43 0.72
N GLY A 116 15.39 4.65 1.35
CA GLY A 116 16.67 4.25 0.77
C GLY A 116 16.50 3.39 -0.48
N ALA A 117 15.49 2.52 -0.53
CA ALA A 117 15.17 1.77 -1.74
C ALA A 117 14.71 2.68 -2.89
N LEU A 118 13.85 3.67 -2.60
CA LEU A 118 13.41 4.66 -3.59
C LEU A 118 14.57 5.55 -4.07
N ALA A 119 15.45 5.99 -3.14
CA ALA A 119 16.63 6.77 -3.48
C ALA A 119 17.59 5.98 -4.39
N GLN A 120 17.88 4.72 -4.07
CA GLN A 120 18.70 3.85 -4.92
C GLN A 120 18.07 3.63 -6.30
N TRP A 121 16.74 3.49 -6.36
CA TRP A 121 16.04 3.36 -7.63
C TRP A 121 16.18 4.63 -8.48
N PHE A 122 16.01 5.80 -7.86
CA PHE A 122 16.14 7.08 -8.53
C PHE A 122 17.58 7.34 -9.01
N GLU A 123 18.56 7.14 -8.14
CA GLU A 123 19.97 7.49 -8.41
C GLU A 123 20.68 6.48 -9.32
N LYS A 124 20.38 5.19 -9.16
CA LYS A 124 21.12 4.10 -9.82
C LYS A 124 20.30 3.36 -10.88
N GLY A 125 19.03 3.73 -11.07
CA GLY A 125 18.11 3.05 -11.99
C GLY A 125 17.75 1.63 -11.57
N GLN A 126 18.06 1.21 -10.33
CA GLN A 126 17.85 -0.14 -9.85
C GLN A 126 16.50 -0.26 -9.13
N ALA A 127 15.48 -0.75 -9.85
CA ALA A 127 14.17 -1.00 -9.24
C ALA A 127 14.27 -2.08 -8.15
N PRO A 128 13.72 -1.87 -6.95
CA PRO A 128 13.73 -2.88 -5.92
C PRO A 128 12.80 -4.03 -6.33
N ASN A 129 13.36 -5.25 -6.39
CA ASN A 129 12.57 -6.47 -6.58
C ASN A 129 12.26 -7.16 -5.24
N GLN A 130 13.05 -6.84 -4.21
CA GLN A 130 12.82 -7.23 -2.82
C GLN A 130 13.49 -6.22 -1.88
N MET A 131 13.03 -6.16 -0.64
CA MET A 131 13.70 -5.47 0.47
C MET A 131 13.70 -6.40 1.68
N VAL A 132 14.61 -6.22 2.64
CA VAL A 132 14.54 -6.93 3.92
C VAL A 132 13.70 -6.12 4.90
N ALA A 133 12.69 -6.75 5.48
CA ALA A 133 11.93 -6.22 6.59
C ALA A 133 12.25 -6.96 7.89
N SER A 134 12.16 -6.27 9.03
CA SER A 134 12.32 -6.85 10.37
C SER A 134 11.07 -6.68 11.24
N HIS A 135 10.86 -7.64 12.13
CA HIS A 135 10.01 -7.54 13.31
C HIS A 135 10.92 -7.38 14.54
N SER A 136 10.41 -6.78 15.60
CA SER A 136 11.16 -6.64 16.84
C SER A 136 10.25 -6.79 18.06
N THR A 137 10.72 -7.55 19.03
CA THR A 137 10.09 -7.67 20.36
C THR A 137 10.98 -6.96 21.36
N ASN A 138 10.40 -6.02 22.13
CA ASN A 138 11.14 -5.23 23.13
C ASN A 138 12.40 -4.53 22.57
N GLY A 139 12.34 -4.06 21.32
CA GLY A 139 13.45 -3.38 20.64
C GLY A 139 14.54 -4.31 20.10
N VAL A 140 14.39 -5.63 20.23
CA VAL A 140 15.33 -6.63 19.70
C VAL A 140 14.73 -7.25 18.45
N VAL A 141 15.48 -7.26 17.35
CA VAL A 141 15.08 -7.96 16.13
C VAL A 141 15.01 -9.45 16.39
N ASP A 142 13.82 -10.03 16.23
CA ASP A 142 13.53 -11.44 16.46
C ASP A 142 13.18 -12.19 15.17
N ARG A 143 12.84 -11.48 14.09
CA ARG A 143 12.52 -12.06 12.79
C ARG A 143 12.81 -11.09 11.65
N THR A 144 13.31 -11.63 10.55
CA THR A 144 13.49 -10.92 9.27
C THR A 144 12.87 -11.70 8.11
N ARG A 145 12.38 -11.00 7.10
CA ARG A 145 11.88 -11.58 5.85
C ARG A 145 12.26 -10.71 4.66
N PRO A 146 12.53 -11.29 3.48
CA PRO A 146 12.41 -10.52 2.25
C PRO A 146 10.93 -10.17 2.05
N ILE A 147 10.63 -8.89 1.84
CA ILE A 147 9.37 -8.45 1.26
C ILE A 147 9.56 -8.36 -0.25
N CYS A 148 8.68 -9.04 -0.98
CA CYS A 148 8.81 -9.25 -2.41
C CYS A 148 7.97 -8.24 -3.20
N ALA A 149 8.43 -7.85 -4.38
CA ALA A 149 7.61 -7.09 -5.31
C ALA A 149 6.40 -7.93 -5.72
N TYR A 150 5.20 -7.40 -5.48
CA TYR A 150 3.93 -8.04 -5.81
C TYR A 150 3.89 -8.38 -7.33
N PRO A 151 3.40 -9.57 -7.72
CA PRO A 151 2.67 -10.55 -6.93
C PRO A 151 3.53 -11.65 -6.26
N GLN A 152 4.87 -11.53 -6.26
CA GLN A 152 5.72 -12.55 -5.65
C GLN A 152 5.53 -12.60 -4.12
N ILE A 153 5.76 -13.78 -3.56
CA ILE A 153 5.73 -14.04 -2.12
C ILE A 153 7.07 -14.60 -1.63
N ALA A 154 7.37 -14.39 -0.36
CA ALA A 154 8.54 -14.97 0.28
C ALA A 154 8.29 -16.45 0.59
N ALA A 155 8.97 -17.33 -0.13
CA ALA A 155 8.91 -18.77 0.08
C ALA A 155 10.14 -19.25 0.87
N TYR A 156 9.93 -20.03 1.92
CA TYR A 156 11.01 -20.63 2.68
C TYR A 156 11.81 -21.60 1.80
N SER A 157 13.15 -21.54 1.89
CA SER A 157 14.05 -22.35 1.09
C SER A 157 14.10 -23.82 1.50
N GLY A 158 13.52 -24.17 2.65
CA GLY A 158 13.45 -25.55 3.18
C GLY A 158 14.53 -25.87 4.22
N THR A 159 15.55 -25.03 4.36
CA THR A 159 16.67 -25.20 5.29
C THR A 159 17.02 -23.87 5.98
N GLY A 160 17.64 -23.95 7.17
CA GLY A 160 18.03 -22.80 7.97
C GLY A 160 16.99 -22.38 9.01
N SER A 161 17.22 -21.22 9.64
CA SER A 161 16.26 -20.65 10.58
C SER A 161 15.07 -20.03 9.84
N ILE A 162 13.86 -20.31 10.32
CA ILE A 162 12.67 -19.61 9.84
C ILE A 162 12.60 -18.17 10.35
N ASP A 163 13.54 -17.66 11.15
CA ASP A 163 13.53 -16.26 11.59
C ASP A 163 14.48 -15.36 10.79
N GLU A 164 15.19 -15.94 9.81
CA GLU A 164 16.20 -15.25 9.01
C GLU A 164 15.77 -15.09 7.55
N ALA A 165 15.84 -13.86 7.03
CA ALA A 165 15.48 -13.53 5.66
C ALA A 165 16.31 -14.28 4.61
N ALA A 166 17.57 -14.62 4.92
CA ALA A 166 18.47 -15.34 4.02
C ALA A 166 17.96 -16.74 3.63
N ASN A 167 17.07 -17.32 4.44
CA ASN A 167 16.49 -18.64 4.21
C ASN A 167 15.16 -18.57 3.44
N PHE A 168 14.87 -17.44 2.79
CA PHE A 168 13.67 -17.22 1.97
C PHE A 168 14.06 -16.67 0.60
N VAL A 169 13.22 -16.97 -0.39
CA VAL A 169 13.36 -16.49 -1.77
C VAL A 169 12.02 -15.99 -2.29
N CYS A 170 12.05 -14.85 -2.99
CA CYS A 170 10.86 -14.36 -3.68
C CYS A 170 10.52 -15.26 -4.88
N LYS A 171 9.30 -15.77 -4.90
CA LYS A 171 8.77 -16.64 -5.96
C LYS A 171 7.35 -16.22 -6.32
N SER A 172 6.91 -16.54 -7.53
CA SER A 172 5.49 -16.47 -7.84
C SER A 172 4.69 -17.36 -6.88
N PRO A 173 3.46 -16.98 -6.51
CA PRO A 173 2.58 -17.77 -5.64
C PRO A 173 2.37 -19.21 -6.13
#